data_AF-A0A9E3F1T0-F1
#
_entry.id   AF-A0A9E3F1T0-F1
#
_cell.length_a   1.000
_cell.length_b   1.000
_cell.length_c   1.000
_cell.angle_alpha   90.00
_cell.angle_beta   90.00
_cell.angle_gamma   90.00
#
_symmetry.space_group_name_H-M   'P 1'
#
loop_
_entity.id
_entity.type
_entity.pdbx_description
1 polymer ?
#
loop_
_entity_poly.entity_id
_entity_poly.type
_entity_poly.pdbx_seq_one_letter_code
_entity_poly.pdbx_strand_id
1 'polypeptide(L)'
;MASRSVLLACLLGALALPAAAQQSLPQTTKVGDQVKRTFGTVEELRPGDRACTIILRDTRSVQFSEFTTDEICGMHIIGKRVQLVYKLDEIQAESCKGNPRCMKKETVVVVVDVRVMK
;
A
#
# COMPACT_ATOMS: atom_id res chain seq x y z
N MET A 1 27.95 -74.08 -6.16
CA MET A 1 28.54 -73.70 -4.86
C MET A 1 28.80 -72.20 -4.83
N ALA A 2 28.38 -71.53 -3.74
CA ALA A 2 28.60 -70.13 -3.30
C ALA A 2 28.18 -68.99 -4.28
N SER A 3 27.10 -68.24 -4.06
CA SER A 3 26.73 -67.34 -2.93
C SER A 3 27.72 -66.20 -2.72
N ARG A 4 27.29 -64.96 -3.01
CA ARG A 4 27.55 -63.75 -2.19
C ARG A 4 26.76 -62.53 -2.68
N SER A 5 25.74 -62.20 -1.90
CA SER A 5 25.04 -60.93 -1.80
C SER A 5 26.00 -59.74 -1.59
N VAL A 6 25.70 -58.57 -2.15
CA VAL A 6 25.72 -57.27 -1.45
C VAL A 6 24.71 -56.33 -2.14
N LEU A 7 23.68 -55.95 -1.39
CA LEU A 7 22.80 -54.83 -1.69
C LEU A 7 23.61 -53.53 -1.67
N LEU A 8 23.48 -52.68 -2.69
CA LEU A 8 23.84 -51.27 -2.57
C LEU A 8 22.64 -50.40 -2.92
N ALA A 9 21.88 -50.05 -1.88
CA ALA A 9 20.86 -49.03 -1.90
C ALA A 9 21.53 -47.65 -2.01
N CYS A 10 21.42 -47.01 -3.17
CA CYS A 10 21.68 -45.57 -3.29
C CYS A 10 20.35 -44.84 -3.08
N LEU A 11 20.11 -44.45 -1.83
CA LEU A 11 19.04 -43.53 -1.42
C LEU A 11 19.14 -42.23 -2.22
N LEU A 12 18.23 -42.01 -3.16
CA LEU A 12 17.94 -40.69 -3.72
C LEU A 12 17.23 -39.85 -2.65
N GLY A 13 18.03 -39.26 -1.75
CA GLY A 13 17.57 -38.21 -0.84
C GLY A 13 17.29 -36.95 -1.63
N ALA A 14 16.04 -36.76 -2.04
CA ALA A 14 15.56 -35.47 -2.53
C ALA A 14 15.65 -34.46 -1.39
N LEU A 15 16.68 -33.61 -1.43
CA LEU A 15 16.80 -32.42 -0.58
C LEU A 15 15.65 -31.47 -0.93
N ALA A 16 14.54 -31.59 -0.20
CA ALA A 16 13.48 -30.59 -0.18
C ALA A 16 14.07 -29.30 0.40
N LEU A 17 14.51 -28.39 -0.47
CA LEU A 17 14.82 -27.02 -0.09
C LEU A 17 13.54 -26.41 0.51
N PRO A 18 13.56 -25.96 1.78
CA PRO A 18 12.44 -25.20 2.30
C PRO A 18 12.36 -23.92 1.48
N ALA A 19 11.27 -23.78 0.72
CA ALA A 19 10.94 -22.52 0.07
C ALA A 19 10.83 -21.47 1.19
N ALA A 20 11.87 -20.67 1.36
CA ALA A 20 11.85 -19.52 2.22
C ALA A 20 10.68 -18.65 1.74
N ALA A 21 9.61 -18.62 2.54
CA ALA A 21 8.47 -17.76 2.30
C ALA A 21 8.99 -16.32 2.26
N GLN A 22 9.18 -15.79 1.06
CA GLN A 22 9.41 -14.37 0.86
C GLN A 22 8.17 -13.66 1.40
N GLN A 23 8.29 -13.09 2.61
CA GLN A 23 7.23 -12.31 3.22
C GLN A 23 7.00 -11.09 2.33
N SER A 24 6.01 -11.19 1.45
CA SER A 24 5.52 -10.06 0.68
C SER A 24 4.98 -9.03 1.66
N LEU A 25 5.43 -7.78 1.53
CA LEU A 25 4.89 -6.70 2.35
C LEU A 25 3.36 -6.68 2.17
N PRO A 26 2.60 -6.56 3.27
CA PRO A 26 1.15 -6.57 3.21
C PRO A 26 0.69 -5.48 2.23
N GLN A 27 -0.04 -5.91 1.20
CA GLN A 27 -0.44 -5.04 0.09
C GLN A 27 -1.54 -4.05 0.48
N THR A 28 -2.14 -4.29 1.63
CA THR A 28 -3.20 -3.49 2.23
C THR A 28 -3.01 -3.40 3.74
N THR A 29 -3.67 -2.42 4.35
CA THR A 29 -3.73 -2.24 5.80
C THR A 29 -5.15 -1.84 6.19
N LYS A 30 -5.58 -2.20 7.42
CA LYS A 30 -6.86 -1.75 7.96
C LYS A 30 -6.65 -0.44 8.70
N VAL A 31 -7.44 0.59 8.36
CA VAL A 31 -7.41 1.91 9.00
C VAL A 31 -8.84 2.30 9.34
N GLY A 32 -9.16 2.35 10.63
CA GLY A 32 -10.56 2.35 11.07
C GLY A 32 -11.28 1.12 10.51
N ASP A 33 -12.42 1.34 9.86
CA ASP A 33 -13.21 0.28 9.22
C ASP A 33 -12.90 0.06 7.73
N GLN A 34 -11.87 0.73 7.21
CA GLN A 34 -11.50 0.66 5.79
C GLN A 34 -10.27 -0.21 5.56
N VAL A 35 -10.26 -0.96 4.45
CA VAL A 35 -9.06 -1.64 3.94
C VAL A 35 -8.44 -0.75 2.86
N LYS A 36 -7.21 -0.29 3.11
CA LYS A 36 -6.48 0.65 2.25
C LYS A 36 -5.27 -0.02 1.61
N ARG A 37 -4.85 0.44 0.44
CA ARG A 37 -3.61 -0.03 -0.21
C ARG A 37 -2.40 0.64 0.42
N THR A 38 -1.30 -0.08 0.63
CA THR A 38 -0.13 0.47 1.35
C THR A 38 0.94 1.04 0.43
N PHE A 39 0.82 0.88 -0.89
CA PHE A 39 1.72 1.47 -1.88
C PHE A 39 1.03 1.63 -3.23
N GLY A 40 1.61 2.48 -4.07
CA GLY A 40 1.21 2.68 -5.45
C GLY A 40 2.21 3.57 -6.18
N THR A 41 2.07 3.66 -7.51
CA THR A 41 2.77 4.67 -8.31
C THR A 41 1.91 5.91 -8.40
N VAL A 42 2.45 7.07 -8.01
CA VAL A 42 1.73 8.34 -8.07
C VAL A 42 1.52 8.74 -9.54
N GLU A 43 0.28 8.97 -9.92
CA GLU A 43 -0.08 9.42 -11.27
C GLU A 43 -0.41 10.92 -11.28
N GLU A 44 -1.09 11.40 -10.24
CA GLU A 44 -1.56 12.78 -10.15
C GLU A 44 -1.64 13.22 -8.68
N LEU A 45 -1.40 14.51 -8.44
CA LEU A 45 -1.70 15.21 -7.20
C LEU A 45 -2.67 16.34 -7.53
N ARG A 46 -3.86 16.31 -6.92
CA ARG A 46 -4.94 17.25 -7.22
C ARG A 46 -5.34 18.03 -5.97
N PRO A 47 -5.01 19.34 -5.90
CA PRO A 47 -5.55 20.21 -4.86
C PRO A 47 -7.09 20.20 -4.89
N GLY A 48 -7.72 20.24 -3.73
CA GLY A 48 -9.18 20.25 -3.62
C GLY A 48 -9.63 21.07 -2.42
N ASP A 49 -10.90 21.48 -2.43
CA ASP A 49 -11.45 22.43 -1.45
C ASP A 49 -11.42 21.93 -0.01
N ARG A 50 -11.40 20.61 0.18
CA ARG A 50 -11.48 19.95 1.49
C ARG A 50 -10.19 19.24 1.90
N ALA A 51 -9.48 18.71 0.92
CA ALA A 51 -8.22 17.99 1.04
C ALA A 51 -7.60 17.84 -0.35
N CYS A 52 -6.28 17.70 -0.42
CA CYS A 52 -5.63 17.22 -1.62
C CYS A 52 -6.02 15.75 -1.89
N THR A 53 -6.14 15.39 -3.16
CA THR A 53 -6.33 14.00 -3.59
C THR A 53 -5.08 13.51 -4.29
N ILE A 54 -4.55 12.37 -3.84
CA ILE A 54 -3.49 11.65 -4.54
C ILE A 54 -4.10 10.51 -5.34
N ILE A 55 -3.77 10.43 -6.64
CA ILE A 55 -4.21 9.35 -7.53
C ILE A 55 -3.03 8.43 -7.78
N LEU A 56 -3.23 7.13 -7.54
CA LEU A 56 -2.19 6.12 -7.63
C LEU A 56 -2.63 4.93 -8.47
N ARG A 57 -1.64 4.20 -9.00
CA ARG A 57 -1.82 2.89 -9.63
C ARG A 57 -1.16 1.80 -8.79
N ASP A 58 -1.89 0.72 -8.51
CA ASP A 58 -1.34 -0.44 -7.80
C ASP A 58 -0.55 -1.38 -8.73
N THR A 59 0.04 -2.43 -8.17
CA THR A 59 0.84 -3.43 -8.91
C THR A 59 0.03 -4.25 -9.91
N ARG A 60 -1.30 -4.26 -9.78
CA ARG A 60 -2.24 -4.91 -10.69
C ARG A 60 -2.80 -3.93 -11.72
N SER A 61 -2.17 -2.76 -11.85
CA SER A 61 -2.58 -1.67 -12.73
C SER A 61 -3.96 -1.06 -12.39
N VAL A 62 -4.48 -1.29 -11.19
CA VAL A 62 -5.75 -0.72 -10.75
C VAL A 62 -5.50 0.67 -10.18
N GLN A 63 -6.23 1.67 -10.69
CA GLN A 63 -6.18 3.03 -10.17
C GLN A 63 -6.99 3.14 -8.86
N PHE A 64 -6.51 3.92 -7.91
CA PHE A 64 -7.20 4.27 -6.68
C PHE A 64 -6.82 5.69 -6.25
N SER A 65 -7.66 6.30 -5.41
CA SER A 65 -7.45 7.64 -4.89
C SER A 65 -7.54 7.67 -3.38
N GLU A 66 -6.81 8.61 -2.78
CA GLU A 66 -6.80 8.84 -1.34
C GLU A 66 -6.80 10.34 -1.05
N PHE A 67 -7.41 10.73 0.08
CA PHE A 67 -7.21 12.07 0.62
C PHE A 67 -5.81 12.17 1.24
N THR A 68 -5.19 13.33 1.10
CA THR A 68 -3.86 13.61 1.63
C THR A 68 -3.73 15.07 2.07
N THR A 69 -2.61 15.40 2.70
CA THR A 69 -2.32 16.76 3.18
C THR A 69 -1.85 17.66 2.05
N ASP A 70 -1.99 18.97 2.25
CA ASP A 70 -1.49 19.97 1.29
C ASP A 70 0.03 19.90 1.12
N GLU A 71 0.75 19.48 2.18
CA GLU A 71 2.19 19.24 2.16
C GLU A 71 2.58 18.19 1.12
N ILE A 72 1.86 17.06 1.07
CA ILE A 72 2.10 16.00 0.08
C ILE A 72 1.71 16.48 -1.32
N CYS A 73 0.67 17.32 -1.44
CA CYS A 73 0.28 17.94 -2.71
C CYS A 73 1.39 18.80 -3.33
N GLY A 74 2.26 19.40 -2.49
CA GLY A 74 3.41 20.19 -2.93
C GLY A 74 4.65 19.39 -3.32
N MET A 75 4.64 18.06 -3.23
CA MET A 75 5.80 17.22 -3.50
C MET A 75 5.98 16.88 -4.98
N HIS A 76 7.24 16.76 -5.42
CA HIS A 76 7.59 16.34 -6.78
C HIS A 76 7.75 14.80 -6.88
N ILE A 77 6.65 14.07 -6.70
CA ILE A 77 6.65 12.59 -6.61
C ILE A 77 5.83 11.88 -7.69
N ILE A 78 5.30 12.60 -8.69
CA ILE A 78 4.61 11.98 -9.83
C ILE A 78 5.55 10.99 -10.55
N GLY A 79 5.01 9.82 -10.90
CA GLY A 79 5.75 8.70 -11.49
C GLY A 79 6.59 7.89 -10.50
N LYS A 80 6.66 8.30 -9.22
CA LYS A 80 7.37 7.54 -8.19
C LYS A 80 6.47 6.50 -7.56
N ARG A 81 7.06 5.34 -7.24
CA ARG A 81 6.43 4.35 -6.38
C ARG A 81 6.60 4.79 -4.93
N VAL A 82 5.51 4.85 -4.18
CA VAL A 82 5.49 5.30 -2.79
C VAL A 82 4.82 4.29 -1.89
N GLN A 83 5.29 4.21 -0.64
CA GLN A 83 4.56 3.61 0.47
C GLN A 83 3.73 4.70 1.16
N LEU A 84 2.47 4.37 1.49
CA LEU A 84 1.50 5.28 2.08
C LEU A 84 1.39 5.04 3.58
N VAL A 85 1.37 6.12 4.36
CA VAL A 85 1.10 6.09 5.80
C VAL A 85 -0.21 6.81 6.07
N TYR A 86 -1.10 6.16 6.80
CA TYR A 86 -2.46 6.63 7.02
C TYR A 86 -2.72 6.99 8.47
N LYS A 87 -3.68 7.89 8.68
CA LYS A 87 -4.38 8.09 9.95
C LYS A 87 -5.86 8.39 9.70
N LEU A 88 -6.67 8.32 10.74
CA LEU A 88 -7.98 8.98 10.75
C LEU A 88 -7.76 10.46 11.05
N ASP A 89 -8.37 11.34 10.26
CA ASP A 89 -8.30 12.79 10.44
C ASP A 89 -9.67 13.44 10.23
N GLU A 90 -9.85 14.63 10.79
CA GLU A 90 -11.06 15.43 10.63
C GLU A 90 -10.88 16.46 9.52
N ILE A 91 -11.55 16.25 8.39
CA ILE A 91 -11.62 17.25 7.31
C ILE A 91 -12.96 17.97 7.35
N GLN A 92 -13.06 19.11 6.68
CA GLN A 92 -14.35 19.80 6.53
C GLN A 92 -15.37 18.83 5.93
N ALA A 93 -16.60 18.74 6.43
CA ALA A 93 -17.61 17.81 5.95
C ALA A 93 -18.02 18.07 4.49
N GLU A 94 -18.45 17.05 3.75
CA GLU A 94 -18.85 17.23 2.33
C GLU A 94 -20.00 18.22 2.18
N SER A 95 -20.91 18.22 3.15
CA SER A 95 -22.05 19.14 3.22
C SER A 95 -21.66 20.62 3.26
N CYS A 96 -20.40 20.95 3.56
CA CYS A 96 -19.92 22.33 3.57
C CYS A 96 -19.57 22.86 2.17
N LYS A 97 -19.37 21.99 1.17
CA LYS A 97 -19.04 22.36 -0.23
C LYS A 97 -17.95 23.46 -0.34
N GLY A 98 -16.89 23.35 0.47
CA GLY A 98 -15.76 24.29 0.45
C GLY A 98 -15.99 25.64 1.13
N ASN A 99 -17.13 25.86 1.80
CA ASN A 99 -17.41 27.12 2.49
C ASN A 99 -16.46 27.30 3.70
N PRO A 100 -15.56 28.30 3.72
CA PRO A 100 -14.56 28.46 4.79
C PRO A 100 -15.17 28.79 6.16
N ARG A 101 -16.43 29.24 6.22
CA ARG A 101 -17.15 29.51 7.47
C ARG A 101 -17.89 28.29 8.02
N CYS A 102 -17.97 27.20 7.27
CA CYS A 102 -18.63 25.97 7.70
C CYS A 102 -17.71 25.16 8.63
N MET A 103 -18.13 25.02 9.89
CA MET A 103 -17.36 24.33 10.94
C MET A 103 -17.67 22.83 11.05
N LYS A 104 -18.58 22.29 10.22
CA LYS A 104 -18.88 20.85 10.25
C LYS A 104 -17.65 20.07 9.77
N LYS A 105 -17.32 19.01 10.50
CA LYS A 105 -16.21 18.10 10.21
C LYS A 105 -16.73 16.69 10.00
N GLU A 106 -15.96 15.87 9.30
CA GLU A 106 -16.15 14.43 9.23
C GLU A 106 -14.80 13.72 9.36
N THR A 107 -14.79 12.58 10.02
CA THR A 107 -13.60 11.75 10.16
C THR A 107 -13.42 10.88 8.92
N VAL A 108 -12.28 11.03 8.25
CA VAL A 108 -11.93 10.22 7.08
C VAL A 108 -10.52 9.64 7.24
N VAL A 109 -10.21 8.65 6.42
CA VAL A 109 -8.84 8.13 6.32
C VAL A 109 -8.03 9.04 5.41
N VAL A 110 -6.89 9.54 5.90
CA VAL A 110 -6.01 10.48 5.19
C VAL A 110 -4.59 9.92 5.14
N VAL A 111 -3.94 10.04 3.99
CA VAL A 111 -2.50 9.81 3.81
C VAL A 111 -1.74 11.00 4.37
N VAL A 112 -0.92 10.77 5.39
CA VAL A 112 -0.19 11.82 6.11
C VAL A 112 1.32 11.77 5.93
N ASP A 113 1.83 10.67 5.41
CA ASP A 113 3.23 10.56 5.01
C ASP A 113 3.33 9.64 3.79
N VAL A 114 4.30 9.92 2.94
CA VAL A 114 4.61 9.13 1.75
C VAL A 114 6.12 8.88 1.69
N ARG A 115 6.49 7.62 1.52
CA ARG A 115 7.89 7.23 1.42
C ARG A 115 8.18 6.75 0.01
N VAL A 116 9.00 7.50 -0.72
CA VAL A 116 9.46 7.08 -2.05
C VAL A 116 10.27 5.80 -1.92
N MET A 117 9.83 4.76 -2.61
CA MET A 117 10.50 3.46 -2.65
C MET A 117 11.66 3.52 -3.65
N LYS A 118 12.79 2.92 -3.28
CA LYS A 118 13.96 2.79 -4.15
C LYS A 118 13.80 1.63 -5.13
#